data_AF-A0A358M7P0-F1
#
_entry.id   AF-A0A358M7P0-F1
#
_cell.length_a   1.000
_cell.length_b   1.000
_cell.length_c   1.000
_cell.angle_alpha   90.00
_cell.angle_beta   90.00
_cell.angle_gamma   90.00
#
_symmetry.space_group_name_H-M   'P 1'
#
loop_
_entity.id
_entity.type
_entity.pdbx_description
1 polymer ?
#
loop_
_entity_poly.entity_id
_entity_poly.type
_entity_poly.pdbx_seq_one_letter_code
_entity_poly.pdbx_strand_id
1 'polypeptide(L)'
;AFSEADGIIRSKTTNEFERSYVLPTLDLLKDGYAEKYRKYILALKDAGFEKLWREKILPVEQQQISRLENALADIEIDSMLESISKLKCIVCSEVTVYISLLSYPVSFSLGETAFLATINDGDDSDYYKNGFPALLSHELMHGFASMELIEIYLDFMKQSRYLRSTHDFLLKELHSGNEEEFVMAAEYYILWRAGFMTKEEILLKNYSRYGGCVPLAFYLFEHMTREKSEPIADYNQWLLQRFKNGTFSPEELIPTIDSLLPPPDNIDRFFANLFVILQRCSFIIRDAALYV
;
A
#
# COMPACT_ATOMS: atom_id res chain seq x y z
N ALA A 1 -4.27 -30.47 9.02
CA ALA A 1 -3.32 -29.35 8.84
C ALA A 1 -3.67 -28.53 7.60
N PHE A 2 -3.36 -28.96 6.36
CA PHE A 2 -3.64 -28.14 5.17
C PHE A 2 -5.14 -27.92 4.90
N SER A 3 -5.96 -28.96 5.09
CA SER A 3 -7.43 -28.88 4.94
C SER A 3 -8.11 -27.97 5.97
N GLU A 4 -7.48 -27.78 7.14
CA GLU A 4 -8.01 -26.97 8.24
C GLU A 4 -7.69 -25.50 8.02
N ALA A 5 -6.45 -25.17 7.65
CA ALA A 5 -6.05 -23.81 7.28
C ALA A 5 -6.83 -23.30 6.05
N ASP A 6 -7.02 -24.14 5.03
CA ASP A 6 -7.83 -23.82 3.85
C ASP A 6 -9.29 -23.48 4.22
N GLY A 7 -9.92 -24.30 5.08
CA GLY A 7 -11.28 -24.05 5.57
C GLY A 7 -11.38 -22.75 6.37
N ILE A 8 -10.37 -22.43 7.18
CA ILE A 8 -10.32 -21.18 7.95
C ILE A 8 -10.18 -19.98 7.02
N ILE A 9 -9.24 -20.00 6.08
CA ILE A 9 -9.02 -18.88 5.13
C ILE A 9 -10.30 -18.62 4.33
N ARG A 10 -10.89 -19.67 3.75
CA ARG A 10 -12.12 -19.55 2.95
C ARG A 10 -13.32 -19.03 3.74
N SER A 11 -13.40 -19.34 5.03
CA SER A 11 -14.48 -18.84 5.89
C SER A 11 -14.26 -17.40 6.36
N LYS A 12 -13.00 -16.97 6.52
CA LYS A 12 -12.66 -15.59 6.92
C LYS A 12 -12.68 -14.58 5.77
N THR A 13 -12.32 -15.00 4.55
CA THR A 13 -12.39 -14.14 3.37
C THR A 13 -13.85 -14.00 2.94
N THR A 14 -14.54 -12.98 3.48
CA THR A 14 -15.98 -12.75 3.23
C THR A 14 -16.22 -11.74 2.11
N ASN A 15 -15.30 -10.81 1.87
CA ASN A 15 -15.39 -9.81 0.83
C ASN A 15 -15.22 -10.45 -0.57
N GLU A 16 -16.08 -10.09 -1.52
CA GLU A 16 -16.08 -10.67 -2.89
C GLU A 16 -14.83 -10.32 -3.69
N PHE A 17 -14.36 -9.07 -3.58
CA PHE A 17 -13.13 -8.65 -4.23
C PHE A 17 -11.92 -9.39 -3.64
N GLU A 18 -11.83 -9.50 -2.32
CA GLU A 18 -10.78 -10.26 -1.65
C GLU A 18 -10.74 -11.73 -2.09
N ARG A 19 -11.92 -12.36 -2.19
CA ARG A 19 -12.07 -13.73 -2.69
C ARG A 19 -11.52 -13.92 -4.10
N SER A 20 -11.64 -12.91 -4.96
CA SER A 20 -11.22 -13.01 -6.36
C SER A 20 -9.73 -13.24 -6.55
N TYR A 21 -8.89 -12.86 -5.59
CA TYR A 21 -7.44 -13.07 -5.66
C TYR A 21 -6.90 -14.04 -4.58
N VAL A 22 -7.51 -14.12 -3.40
CA VAL A 22 -7.09 -15.06 -2.35
C VAL A 22 -7.38 -16.51 -2.72
N LEU A 23 -8.58 -16.82 -3.21
CA LEU A 23 -8.99 -18.20 -3.46
C LEU A 23 -8.21 -18.87 -4.60
N PRO A 24 -7.96 -18.21 -5.74
CA PRO A 24 -7.09 -18.79 -6.78
C PRO A 24 -5.68 -19.08 -6.27
N THR A 25 -5.12 -18.20 -5.46
CA THR A 25 -3.79 -18.40 -4.85
C THR A 25 -3.78 -19.62 -3.93
N LEU A 26 -4.83 -19.77 -3.13
CA LEU A 26 -5.00 -20.92 -2.23
C LEU A 26 -5.13 -22.24 -2.98
N ASP A 27 -5.80 -22.25 -4.13
CA ASP A 27 -5.90 -23.43 -5.00
C ASP A 27 -4.57 -23.76 -5.67
N LEU A 28 -3.82 -22.75 -6.15
CA LEU A 28 -2.46 -22.96 -6.66
C LEU A 28 -1.53 -23.61 -5.62
N LEU A 29 -1.65 -23.24 -4.34
CA LEU A 29 -0.86 -23.86 -3.27
C LEU A 29 -1.18 -25.35 -3.11
N LYS A 30 -2.43 -25.76 -3.30
CA LYS A 30 -2.85 -27.16 -3.28
C LYS A 30 -2.38 -27.94 -4.50
N ASP A 31 -2.20 -27.27 -5.64
CA ASP A 31 -1.75 -27.87 -6.89
C ASP A 31 -0.22 -28.12 -6.93
N GLY A 32 0.33 -28.63 -5.83
CA GLY A 32 1.71 -29.10 -5.73
C GLY A 32 2.76 -28.05 -5.38
N TYR A 33 2.40 -26.77 -5.27
CA TYR A 33 3.33 -25.73 -4.81
C TYR A 33 3.69 -25.89 -3.34
N ALA A 34 2.74 -26.26 -2.47
CA ALA A 34 3.04 -26.60 -1.07
C ALA A 34 4.13 -27.68 -0.96
N GLU A 35 4.06 -28.69 -1.84
CA GLU A 35 5.00 -29.81 -1.85
C GLU A 35 6.39 -29.38 -2.32
N LYS A 36 6.45 -28.42 -3.25
CA LYS A 36 7.70 -27.78 -3.66
C LYS A 36 8.32 -26.99 -2.51
N TYR A 37 7.54 -26.17 -1.79
CA TYR A 37 8.04 -25.43 -0.62
C TYR A 37 8.53 -26.36 0.48
N ARG A 38 7.81 -27.47 0.74
CA ARG A 38 8.24 -28.49 1.69
C ARG A 38 9.62 -29.07 1.35
N LYS A 39 9.90 -29.32 0.06
CA LYS A 39 11.23 -29.78 -0.39
C LYS A 39 12.32 -28.76 -0.10
N TYR A 40 12.07 -27.47 -0.33
CA TYR A 40 13.05 -26.42 0.00
C TYR A 40 13.31 -26.31 1.50
N ILE A 41 12.27 -26.39 2.33
CA ILE A 41 12.41 -26.37 3.80
C ILE A 41 13.22 -27.58 4.27
N LEU A 42 12.98 -28.78 3.72
CA LEU A 42 13.75 -29.96 4.06
C LEU A 42 15.22 -29.83 3.64
N ALA A 43 15.50 -29.30 2.44
CA ALA A 43 16.87 -29.06 1.99
C ALA A 43 17.62 -28.07 2.90
N LEU A 44 16.96 -27.00 3.35
CA LEU A 44 17.53 -26.08 4.33
C LEU A 44 17.83 -26.78 5.65
N LYS A 45 16.89 -27.60 6.14
CA LYS A 45 17.08 -28.39 7.36
C LYS A 45 18.30 -29.33 7.24
N ASP A 46 18.41 -30.06 6.14
CA ASP A 46 19.51 -30.99 5.89
C ASP A 46 20.86 -30.27 5.76
N ALA A 47 20.85 -29.03 5.27
CA ALA A 47 22.02 -28.15 5.23
C ALA A 47 22.42 -27.58 6.62
N GLY A 48 21.72 -27.94 7.69
CA GLY A 48 22.00 -27.44 9.04
C GLY A 48 21.57 -25.98 9.24
N PHE A 49 20.60 -25.49 8.46
CA PHE A 49 20.11 -24.11 8.55
C PHE A 49 19.66 -23.73 9.97
N GLU A 50 19.15 -24.67 10.77
CA GLU A 50 18.76 -24.40 12.16
C GLU A 50 19.91 -23.84 13.01
N LYS A 51 21.14 -24.34 12.81
CA LYS A 51 22.32 -23.82 13.52
C LYS A 51 22.64 -22.40 13.06
N LEU A 52 22.67 -22.18 11.75
CA LEU A 52 22.89 -20.86 11.16
C LEU A 52 21.82 -19.86 11.65
N TRP A 53 20.57 -20.29 11.67
CA TRP A 53 19.44 -19.52 12.16
C TRP A 53 19.65 -19.07 13.60
N ARG A 54 19.89 -20.01 14.52
CA ARG A 54 20.03 -19.72 15.96
C ARG A 54 21.25 -18.86 16.27
N GLU A 55 22.37 -19.11 15.59
CA GLU A 55 23.66 -18.47 15.93
C GLU A 55 23.92 -17.16 15.19
N LYS A 56 23.30 -16.95 14.02
CA LYS A 56 23.62 -15.80 13.14
C LYS A 56 22.41 -14.94 12.80
N ILE A 57 21.27 -15.54 12.46
CA ILE A 57 20.11 -14.79 11.96
C ILE A 57 19.27 -14.27 13.12
N LEU A 58 18.79 -15.17 14.00
CA LEU A 58 17.90 -14.83 15.10
C LEU A 58 18.41 -13.69 16.00
N PRO A 59 19.70 -13.62 16.40
CA PRO A 59 20.19 -12.51 17.23
C PRO A 59 20.11 -11.15 16.53
N VAL A 60 20.36 -11.09 15.22
CA VAL A 60 20.29 -9.85 14.43
C VAL A 60 18.83 -9.40 14.32
N GLU A 61 17.93 -10.33 13.99
CA GLU A 61 16.50 -10.06 13.91
C GLU A 61 15.90 -9.59 15.25
N GLN A 62 16.28 -10.24 16.36
CA GLN A 62 15.84 -9.81 17.70
C GLN A 62 16.33 -8.41 18.04
N GLN A 63 17.55 -8.04 17.61
CA GLN A 63 18.06 -6.69 17.78
C GLN A 63 17.24 -5.68 16.97
N GLN A 64 16.87 -6.01 15.73
CA GLN A 64 16.04 -5.15 14.88
C GLN A 64 14.63 -4.97 15.46
N ILE A 65 14.01 -6.05 15.92
CA ILE A 65 12.71 -6.00 16.62
C ILE A 65 12.82 -5.09 17.86
N SER A 66 13.86 -5.27 18.68
CA SER A 66 14.07 -4.44 19.86
C SER A 66 14.26 -2.96 19.51
N ARG A 67 14.95 -2.64 18.41
CA ARG A 67 15.09 -1.24 17.95
C ARG A 67 13.75 -0.66 17.51
N LEU A 68 12.97 -1.43 16.77
CA LEU A 68 11.63 -1.04 16.34
C LEU A 68 10.73 -0.78 17.55
N GLU A 69 10.67 -1.70 18.51
CA GLU A 69 9.90 -1.53 19.75
C GLU A 69 10.30 -0.26 20.50
N ASN A 70 11.61 0.00 20.65
CA ASN A 70 12.09 1.21 21.33
C ASN A 70 11.74 2.48 20.56
N ALA A 71 11.83 2.47 19.23
CA ALA A 71 11.53 3.65 18.43
C ALA A 71 10.03 3.95 18.39
N LEU A 72 9.18 2.94 18.52
CA LEU A 72 7.72 3.07 18.57
C LEU A 72 7.18 3.38 19.97
N ALA A 73 7.97 3.20 21.03
CA ALA A 73 7.52 3.33 22.42
C ALA A 73 6.89 4.70 22.73
N ASP A 74 7.36 5.76 22.08
CA ASP A 74 6.90 7.14 22.28
C ASP A 74 6.04 7.66 21.12
N ILE A 75 5.73 6.81 20.13
CA ILE A 75 4.88 7.20 19.00
C ILE A 75 3.42 7.12 19.41
N GLU A 76 2.71 8.25 19.30
CA GLU A 76 1.26 8.31 19.49
C GLU A 76 0.57 7.70 18.26
N ILE A 77 0.08 6.46 18.40
CA ILE A 77 -0.58 5.72 17.32
C ILE A 77 -2.10 5.74 17.43
N ASP A 78 -2.70 6.20 18.53
CA ASP A 78 -4.14 6.09 18.75
C ASP A 78 -4.91 6.90 17.71
N SER A 79 -4.45 8.11 17.37
CA SER A 79 -5.06 8.91 16.31
C SER A 79 -5.01 8.22 14.93
N MET A 80 -3.97 7.43 14.66
CA MET A 80 -3.83 6.65 13.43
C MET A 80 -4.80 5.47 13.44
N LEU A 81 -4.85 4.70 14.54
CA LEU A 81 -5.76 3.56 14.69
C LEU A 81 -7.24 3.98 14.70
N GLU A 82 -7.57 5.14 15.27
CA GLU A 82 -8.90 5.74 15.21
C GLU A 82 -9.30 6.06 13.75
N SER A 83 -8.35 6.61 12.97
CA SER A 83 -8.59 6.92 11.56
C SER A 83 -8.82 5.64 10.74
N ILE A 84 -8.01 4.60 10.94
CA ILE A 84 -8.19 3.28 10.31
C ILE A 84 -9.55 2.68 10.68
N SER A 85 -9.91 2.71 11.97
CA SER A 85 -11.19 2.23 12.47
C SER A 85 -12.37 2.90 11.77
N LYS A 86 -12.34 4.23 11.63
CA LYS A 86 -13.38 5.00 10.94
C LYS A 86 -13.45 4.67 9.45
N LEU A 87 -12.31 4.63 8.77
CA LEU A 87 -12.26 4.39 7.32
C LEU A 87 -12.70 2.97 6.97
N LYS A 88 -12.34 1.96 7.75
CA LYS A 88 -12.71 0.56 7.50
C LYS A 88 -14.03 0.12 8.16
N CYS A 89 -14.62 0.95 9.00
CA CYS A 89 -15.80 0.60 9.81
C CYS A 89 -15.55 -0.62 10.74
N ILE A 90 -14.37 -0.66 11.36
CA ILE A 90 -13.96 -1.72 12.30
C ILE A 90 -13.54 -1.10 13.64
N VAL A 91 -13.29 -1.95 14.64
CA VAL A 91 -12.64 -1.54 15.89
C VAL A 91 -11.18 -2.00 15.85
N CYS A 92 -10.26 -1.07 15.62
CA CYS A 92 -8.83 -1.30 15.68
C CYS A 92 -8.25 -0.49 16.87
N SER A 93 -8.06 -1.16 18.00
CA SER A 93 -7.42 -0.57 19.20
C SER A 93 -5.99 -1.07 19.41
N GLU A 94 -5.61 -2.15 18.74
CA GLU A 94 -4.29 -2.74 18.79
C GLU A 94 -3.93 -3.36 17.44
N VAL A 95 -2.64 -3.46 17.16
CA VAL A 95 -2.12 -4.04 15.91
C VAL A 95 -1.05 -5.06 16.24
N THR A 96 -1.18 -6.27 15.70
CA THR A 96 -0.14 -7.29 15.78
C THR A 96 0.70 -7.30 14.51
N VAL A 97 2.00 -7.04 14.64
CA VAL A 97 2.93 -7.08 13.51
C VAL A 97 3.75 -8.36 13.58
N TYR A 98 3.63 -9.19 12.55
CA TYR A 98 4.46 -10.38 12.38
C TYR A 98 5.68 -10.01 11.54
N ILE A 99 6.87 -10.25 12.07
CA ILE A 99 8.10 -9.97 11.32
C ILE A 99 8.52 -11.22 10.55
N SER A 100 8.54 -11.12 9.23
CA SER A 100 9.13 -12.15 8.36
C SER A 100 10.64 -11.96 8.28
N LEU A 101 11.35 -13.04 8.54
CA LEU A 101 12.80 -13.05 8.71
C LEU A 101 13.52 -13.67 7.50
N LEU A 102 12.77 -14.26 6.56
CA LEU A 102 13.29 -15.00 5.40
C LEU A 102 12.52 -14.71 4.10
N SER A 103 11.72 -13.64 4.09
CA SER A 103 10.97 -13.19 2.93
C SER A 103 11.35 -11.73 2.69
N TYR A 104 11.91 -11.43 1.51
CA TYR A 104 12.34 -10.07 1.19
C TYR A 104 11.97 -9.65 -0.23
N PRO A 105 11.54 -8.39 -0.42
CA PRO A 105 10.78 -7.56 0.52
C PRO A 105 9.31 -8.00 0.50
N VAL A 106 8.72 -8.22 1.67
CA VAL A 106 7.31 -8.67 1.77
C VAL A 106 6.61 -7.90 2.87
N SER A 107 5.49 -7.29 2.50
CA SER A 107 4.54 -6.70 3.42
C SER A 107 3.14 -6.99 2.89
N PHE A 108 2.26 -7.50 3.74
CA PHE A 108 0.85 -7.71 3.40
C PHE A 108 -0.01 -7.88 4.65
N SER A 109 -1.26 -7.43 4.57
CA SER A 109 -2.28 -7.66 5.59
C SER A 109 -2.53 -9.15 5.86
N LEU A 110 -2.62 -9.53 7.14
CA LEU A 110 -3.04 -10.86 7.61
C LEU A 110 -4.48 -10.83 8.17
N GLY A 111 -5.10 -9.67 8.19
CA GLY A 111 -6.42 -9.42 8.74
C GLY A 111 -6.60 -7.95 9.12
N GLU A 112 -7.73 -7.64 9.74
CA GLU A 112 -8.12 -6.26 10.06
C GLU A 112 -7.16 -5.54 11.03
N THR A 113 -6.49 -6.28 11.90
CA THR A 113 -5.63 -5.73 12.97
C THR A 113 -4.25 -6.39 12.99
N ALA A 114 -3.86 -7.06 11.91
CA ALA A 114 -2.57 -7.74 11.84
C ALA A 114 -2.00 -7.75 10.43
N PHE A 115 -0.68 -7.64 10.32
CA PHE A 115 0.02 -7.74 9.05
C PHE A 115 1.40 -8.38 9.21
N LEU A 116 1.94 -8.87 8.10
CA LEU A 116 3.30 -9.36 7.99
C LEU A 116 4.17 -8.24 7.42
N ALA A 117 5.36 -8.04 7.97
CA ALA A 117 6.35 -7.11 7.43
C ALA A 117 7.77 -7.66 7.52
N THR A 118 8.68 -7.14 6.71
CA THR A 118 10.12 -7.32 6.88
C THR A 118 10.71 -6.02 7.45
N ILE A 119 11.60 -6.11 8.43
CA ILE A 119 12.26 -4.92 8.98
C ILE A 119 13.29 -4.42 7.96
N ASN A 120 13.17 -3.16 7.56
CA ASN A 120 14.17 -2.50 6.73
C ASN A 120 15.14 -1.73 7.65
N ASP A 121 16.20 -2.39 8.11
CA ASP A 121 17.23 -1.82 8.99
C ASP A 121 18.30 -1.03 8.21
N GLY A 122 17.92 -0.37 7.12
CA GLY A 122 18.82 0.48 6.33
C GLY A 122 19.19 1.77 7.06
N ASP A 123 19.66 1.72 8.31
CA ASP A 123 20.22 2.81 9.13
C ASP A 123 19.46 4.16 9.07
N ASP A 124 18.17 4.13 8.70
CA ASP A 124 17.41 5.33 8.43
C ASP A 124 16.48 5.62 9.60
N SER A 125 16.82 6.65 10.38
CA SER A 125 15.95 7.18 11.42
C SER A 125 14.55 7.53 10.89
N ASP A 126 14.41 7.83 9.59
CA ASP A 126 13.12 8.09 8.96
C ASP A 126 12.25 6.83 8.83
N TYR A 127 12.85 5.64 8.67
CA TYR A 127 12.08 4.40 8.62
C TYR A 127 11.28 4.20 9.90
N TYR A 128 11.90 4.35 11.06
CA TYR A 128 11.22 4.14 12.33
C TYR A 128 10.17 5.22 12.63
N LYS A 129 10.46 6.48 12.27
CA LYS A 129 9.58 7.62 12.57
C LYS A 129 8.39 7.72 11.63
N ASN A 130 8.62 7.57 10.32
CA ASN A 130 7.64 7.84 9.26
C ASN A 130 7.44 6.64 8.32
N GLY A 131 8.47 5.82 8.13
CA GLY A 131 8.41 4.66 7.23
C GLY A 131 7.50 3.54 7.74
N PHE A 132 7.62 3.18 9.01
CA PHE A 132 6.86 2.11 9.63
C PHE A 132 5.40 2.49 9.92
N PRO A 133 5.08 3.70 10.44
CA PRO A 133 3.68 4.14 10.52
C PRO A 133 3.01 4.22 9.15
N ALA A 134 3.75 4.61 8.10
CA ALA A 134 3.26 4.58 6.73
C ALA A 134 2.97 3.16 6.26
N LEU A 135 3.89 2.22 6.52
CA LEU A 135 3.68 0.80 6.21
C LEU A 135 2.46 0.24 6.95
N LEU A 136 2.33 0.51 8.24
CA LEU A 136 1.19 0.07 9.05
C LEU A 136 -0.12 0.63 8.49
N SER A 137 -0.18 1.93 8.20
CA SER A 137 -1.37 2.57 7.64
C SER A 137 -1.74 1.98 6.28
N HIS A 138 -0.75 1.72 5.44
CA HIS A 138 -0.92 1.11 4.12
C HIS A 138 -1.51 -0.30 4.25
N GLU A 139 -0.83 -1.18 4.99
CA GLU A 139 -1.21 -2.59 5.06
C GLU A 139 -2.55 -2.80 5.73
N LEU A 140 -2.84 -2.05 6.79
CA LEU A 140 -4.11 -2.17 7.46
C LEU A 140 -5.26 -1.65 6.61
N MET A 141 -5.03 -0.79 5.61
CA MET A 141 -6.10 -0.31 4.73
C MET A 141 -6.50 -1.31 3.65
N HIS A 142 -5.68 -2.32 3.31
CA HIS A 142 -6.06 -3.35 2.34
C HIS A 142 -7.34 -4.11 2.74
N GLY A 143 -8.05 -4.63 1.72
CA GLY A 143 -9.27 -5.43 1.89
C GLY A 143 -10.52 -4.62 2.24
N PHE A 144 -10.48 -3.28 2.15
CA PHE A 144 -11.63 -2.42 2.42
C PHE A 144 -12.59 -2.29 1.22
N ALA A 145 -12.09 -2.44 -0.02
CA ALA A 145 -12.83 -2.13 -1.23
C ALA A 145 -13.87 -3.21 -1.56
N SER A 146 -15.05 -2.78 -2.01
CA SER A 146 -16.06 -3.67 -2.59
C SER A 146 -15.78 -3.94 -4.07
N MET A 147 -16.32 -5.04 -4.61
CA MET A 147 -16.22 -5.32 -6.06
C MET A 147 -16.81 -4.19 -6.90
N GLU A 148 -17.95 -3.63 -6.49
CA GLU A 148 -18.59 -2.49 -7.16
C GLU A 148 -17.65 -1.28 -7.25
N LEU A 149 -16.91 -0.98 -6.17
CA LEU A 149 -15.96 0.13 -6.17
C LEU A 149 -14.81 -0.15 -7.14
N ILE A 150 -14.32 -1.39 -7.19
CA ILE A 150 -13.25 -1.80 -8.13
C ILE A 150 -13.73 -1.73 -9.58
N GLU A 151 -14.97 -2.11 -9.89
CA GLU A 151 -15.52 -1.97 -11.24
C GLU A 151 -15.58 -0.51 -11.69
N ILE A 152 -16.08 0.39 -10.82
CA ILE A 152 -16.11 1.83 -11.08
C ILE A 152 -14.70 2.38 -11.26
N TYR A 153 -13.74 1.95 -10.44
CA TYR A 153 -12.34 2.32 -10.57
C TYR A 153 -11.76 1.93 -11.94
N LEU A 154 -11.96 0.67 -12.35
CA LEU A 154 -11.46 0.18 -13.64
C LEU A 154 -12.08 0.95 -14.81
N ASP A 155 -13.35 1.31 -14.71
CA ASP A 155 -14.01 2.15 -15.72
C ASP A 155 -13.50 3.59 -15.71
N PHE A 156 -13.22 4.17 -14.53
CA PHE A 156 -12.56 5.47 -14.41
C PHE A 156 -11.18 5.47 -15.08
N MET A 157 -10.37 4.44 -14.83
CA MET A 157 -9.04 4.31 -15.44
C MET A 157 -9.08 4.24 -16.96
N LYS A 158 -10.14 3.67 -17.53
CA LYS A 158 -10.32 3.60 -19.00
C LYS A 158 -10.63 4.94 -19.66
N GLN A 159 -11.04 5.97 -18.91
CA GLN A 159 -11.53 7.23 -19.50
C GLN A 159 -10.41 8.10 -20.11
N SER A 160 -9.16 7.94 -19.65
CA SER A 160 -8.02 8.69 -20.17
C SER A 160 -6.85 7.78 -20.53
N ARG A 161 -6.12 8.17 -21.57
CA ARG A 161 -4.90 7.46 -21.99
C ARG A 161 -3.87 7.40 -20.87
N TYR A 162 -3.67 8.52 -20.18
CA TYR A 162 -2.73 8.63 -19.08
C TYR A 162 -3.05 7.63 -17.97
N LEU A 163 -4.31 7.60 -17.54
CA LEU A 163 -4.79 6.70 -16.49
C LEU A 163 -4.66 5.22 -16.86
N ARG A 164 -5.00 4.85 -18.10
CA ARG A 164 -4.78 3.47 -18.59
C ARG A 164 -3.32 3.07 -18.52
N SER A 165 -2.41 3.92 -18.98
CA SER A 165 -0.97 3.62 -19.00
C SER A 165 -0.37 3.50 -17.61
N THR A 166 -0.78 4.36 -16.66
CA THR A 166 -0.29 4.28 -15.28
C THR A 166 -0.84 3.04 -14.56
N HIS A 167 -2.12 2.72 -14.77
CA HIS A 167 -2.72 1.51 -14.22
C HIS A 167 -2.10 0.23 -14.80
N ASP A 168 -1.87 0.17 -16.11
CA ASP A 168 -1.21 -0.97 -16.76
C ASP A 168 0.20 -1.20 -16.21
N PHE A 169 0.98 -0.13 -15.99
CA PHE A 169 2.32 -0.22 -15.41
C PHE A 169 2.28 -0.73 -13.97
N LEU A 170 1.34 -0.22 -13.16
CA LEU A 170 1.13 -0.65 -11.78
C LEU A 170 0.88 -2.16 -11.67
N LEU A 171 0.04 -2.72 -12.54
CA LEU A 171 -0.27 -4.16 -12.52
C LEU A 171 0.85 -5.02 -13.11
N LYS A 172 1.40 -4.62 -14.27
CA LYS A 172 2.30 -5.48 -15.06
C LYS A 172 3.74 -5.42 -14.58
N GLU A 173 4.22 -4.22 -14.24
CA GLU A 173 5.64 -3.99 -13.91
C GLU A 173 5.87 -3.96 -12.40
N LEU A 174 4.90 -3.48 -11.62
CA LEU A 174 5.01 -3.39 -10.17
C LEU A 174 4.29 -4.53 -9.43
N HIS A 175 3.55 -5.38 -10.14
CA HIS A 175 2.81 -6.53 -9.59
C HIS A 175 1.89 -6.17 -8.43
N SER A 176 1.30 -4.97 -8.47
CA SER A 176 0.38 -4.46 -7.45
C SER A 176 -1.08 -4.82 -7.78
N GLY A 177 -2.00 -4.54 -6.85
CA GLY A 177 -3.43 -4.84 -6.97
C GLY A 177 -4.27 -3.65 -7.45
N ASN A 178 -5.52 -3.93 -7.84
CA ASN A 178 -6.45 -2.90 -8.30
C ASN A 178 -6.86 -1.89 -7.21
N GLU A 179 -6.72 -2.24 -5.93
CA GLU A 179 -7.07 -1.36 -4.82
C GLU A 179 -5.95 -0.41 -4.38
N GLU A 180 -4.74 -0.54 -4.94
CA GLU A 180 -3.53 0.12 -4.44
C GLU A 180 -3.65 1.65 -4.37
N GLU A 181 -4.12 2.30 -5.44
CA GLU A 181 -4.21 3.76 -5.44
C GLU A 181 -5.20 4.29 -4.39
N PHE A 182 -6.23 3.50 -4.06
CA PHE A 182 -7.12 3.84 -2.96
C PHE A 182 -6.48 3.65 -1.59
N VAL A 183 -5.73 2.56 -1.40
CA VAL A 183 -4.98 2.28 -0.18
C VAL A 183 -3.93 3.36 0.07
N MET A 184 -3.20 3.77 -0.96
CA MET A 184 -2.23 4.85 -0.87
C MET A 184 -2.90 6.20 -0.50
N ALA A 185 -4.04 6.53 -1.09
CA ALA A 185 -4.78 7.74 -0.70
C ALA A 185 -5.21 7.71 0.78
N ALA A 186 -5.65 6.55 1.28
CA ALA A 186 -6.00 6.37 2.68
C ALA A 186 -4.76 6.47 3.60
N GLU A 187 -3.65 5.82 3.24
CA GLU A 187 -2.36 5.94 3.93
C GLU A 187 -2.00 7.42 4.12
N TYR A 188 -2.03 8.21 3.04
CA TYR A 188 -1.68 9.63 3.09
C TYR A 188 -2.60 10.42 4.00
N TYR A 189 -3.91 10.17 3.90
CA TYR A 189 -4.90 10.82 4.72
C TYR A 189 -4.71 10.49 6.21
N ILE A 190 -4.46 9.23 6.54
CA ILE A 190 -4.23 8.77 7.92
C ILE A 190 -2.96 9.44 8.49
N LEU A 191 -1.84 9.39 7.77
CA LEU A 191 -0.57 9.98 8.21
C LEU A 191 -0.68 11.49 8.42
N TRP A 192 -1.38 12.18 7.52
CA TRP A 192 -1.64 13.61 7.64
C TRP A 192 -2.53 13.93 8.85
N ARG A 193 -3.62 13.19 9.03
CA ARG A 193 -4.59 13.40 10.10
C ARG A 193 -3.99 13.15 11.48
N ALA A 194 -3.14 12.14 11.60
CA ALA A 194 -2.45 11.80 12.84
C ALA A 194 -1.17 12.64 13.07
N GLY A 195 -0.83 13.55 12.16
CA GLY A 195 0.30 14.47 12.33
C GLY A 195 1.68 13.84 12.14
N PHE A 196 1.76 12.63 11.57
CA PHE A 196 3.03 11.98 11.23
C PHE A 196 3.76 12.71 10.10
N MET A 197 3.02 13.18 9.11
CA MET A 197 3.58 13.86 7.94
C MET A 197 2.74 15.08 7.57
N THR A 198 3.39 16.17 7.16
CA THR A 198 2.69 17.28 6.53
C THR A 198 2.24 16.91 5.12
N LYS A 199 1.32 17.68 4.57
CA LYS A 199 0.88 17.51 3.18
C LYS A 199 2.05 17.63 2.20
N GLU A 200 2.97 18.54 2.45
CA GLU A 200 4.18 18.74 1.65
C GLU A 200 5.13 17.53 1.74
N GLU A 201 5.31 16.94 2.92
CA GLU A 201 6.15 15.75 3.10
C GLU A 201 5.54 14.53 2.40
N ILE A 202 4.21 14.36 2.46
CA ILE A 202 3.48 13.32 1.71
C ILE A 202 3.68 13.50 0.22
N LEU A 203 3.54 14.72 -0.30
CA LEU A 203 3.76 15.02 -1.71
C LEU A 203 5.20 14.65 -2.12
N LEU A 204 6.19 15.11 -1.36
CA LEU A 204 7.60 14.84 -1.62
C LEU A 204 7.95 13.34 -1.62
N LYS A 205 7.51 12.61 -0.59
CA LYS A 205 7.79 11.16 -0.45
C LYS A 205 7.20 10.34 -1.59
N ASN A 206 6.03 10.72 -2.07
CA ASN A 206 5.28 9.89 -3.01
C ASN A 206 5.60 10.19 -4.48
N TYR A 207 6.32 11.26 -4.78
CA TYR A 207 6.72 11.58 -6.16
C TYR A 207 7.50 10.45 -6.84
N SER A 208 8.40 9.77 -6.12
CA SER A 208 9.18 8.64 -6.66
C SER A 208 8.57 7.27 -6.38
N ARG A 209 7.53 7.18 -5.54
CA ARG A 209 6.89 5.91 -5.20
C ARG A 209 6.15 5.35 -6.41
N TYR A 210 6.23 4.03 -6.58
CA TYR A 210 5.66 3.31 -7.72
C TYR A 210 6.05 3.92 -9.09
N GLY A 211 7.23 4.55 -9.19
CA GLY A 211 7.68 5.20 -10.44
C GLY A 211 6.77 6.35 -10.92
N GLY A 212 6.00 6.96 -10.03
CA GLY A 212 5.08 8.04 -10.36
C GLY A 212 3.81 7.59 -11.10
N CYS A 213 3.45 6.30 -11.03
CA CYS A 213 2.31 5.71 -11.75
C CYS A 213 1.02 5.60 -10.92
N VAL A 214 0.92 6.31 -9.80
CA VAL A 214 -0.26 6.29 -8.90
C VAL A 214 -0.94 7.66 -8.80
N PRO A 215 -1.35 8.27 -9.93
CA PRO A 215 -1.83 9.65 -9.94
C PRO A 215 -3.19 9.83 -9.23
N LEU A 216 -4.05 8.81 -9.21
CA LEU A 216 -5.35 8.89 -8.56
C LEU A 216 -5.19 8.97 -7.04
N ALA A 217 -4.17 8.32 -6.46
CA ALA A 217 -3.92 8.38 -5.02
C ALA A 217 -3.82 9.82 -4.50
N PHE A 218 -3.07 10.68 -5.21
CA PHE A 218 -2.95 12.10 -4.87
C PHE A 218 -4.23 12.88 -5.11
N TYR A 219 -4.90 12.63 -6.22
CA TYR A 219 -6.16 13.30 -6.55
C TYR A 219 -7.21 13.04 -5.46
N LEU A 220 -7.33 11.79 -5.00
CA LEU A 220 -8.23 11.42 -3.92
C LEU A 220 -7.81 12.04 -2.60
N PHE A 221 -6.52 11.94 -2.22
CA PHE A 221 -6.01 12.55 -0.99
C PHE A 221 -6.30 14.06 -0.95
N GLU A 222 -6.12 14.78 -2.07
CA GLU A 222 -6.46 16.20 -2.18
C GLU A 222 -7.93 16.45 -1.83
N HIS A 223 -8.85 15.69 -2.42
CA HIS A 223 -10.28 15.77 -2.11
C HIS A 223 -10.58 15.43 -0.65
N MET A 224 -9.94 14.39 -0.10
CA MET A 224 -10.12 13.99 1.30
C MET A 224 -9.68 15.11 2.26
N THR A 225 -8.60 15.83 1.96
CA THR A 225 -8.14 16.95 2.81
C THR A 225 -9.07 18.16 2.81
N ARG A 226 -10.01 18.25 1.85
CA ARG A 226 -11.00 19.33 1.75
C ARG A 226 -12.28 19.08 2.56
N GLU A 227 -12.45 17.89 3.14
CA GLU A 227 -13.58 17.58 4.02
C GLU A 227 -13.40 18.31 5.36
N LYS A 228 -14.12 19.43 5.54
CA LYS A 228 -13.89 20.38 6.65
C LYS A 228 -14.64 20.07 7.94
N SER A 229 -15.73 19.30 7.88
CA SER A 229 -16.67 19.18 9.01
C SER A 229 -16.46 17.93 9.84
N GLU A 230 -16.13 16.78 9.23
CA GLU A 230 -15.94 15.52 9.95
C GLU A 230 -14.88 14.64 9.26
N PRO A 231 -14.12 13.82 10.01
CA PRO A 231 -13.26 12.81 9.41
C PRO A 231 -14.08 11.85 8.55
N ILE A 232 -13.55 11.47 7.40
CA ILE A 232 -14.18 10.45 6.54
C ILE A 232 -14.35 9.15 7.35
N ALA A 233 -15.56 8.60 7.27
CA ALA A 233 -15.91 7.29 7.78
C ALA A 233 -16.50 6.46 6.63
N ASP A 234 -16.35 5.13 6.72
CA ASP A 234 -16.72 4.20 5.65
C ASP A 234 -16.13 4.62 4.30
N TYR A 235 -14.82 4.45 4.17
CA TYR A 235 -14.07 4.91 3.01
C TYR A 235 -14.58 4.29 1.69
N ASN A 236 -14.99 3.03 1.74
CA ASN A 236 -15.63 2.38 0.60
C ASN A 236 -16.91 3.10 0.18
N GLN A 237 -17.82 3.39 1.12
CA GLN A 237 -19.05 4.12 0.80
C GLN A 237 -18.78 5.57 0.37
N TRP A 238 -17.83 6.24 1.01
CA TRP A 238 -17.44 7.60 0.64
C TRP A 238 -16.95 7.63 -0.82
N LEU A 239 -16.03 6.73 -1.21
CA LEU A 239 -15.55 6.65 -2.60
C LEU A 239 -16.70 6.34 -3.56
N LEU A 240 -17.54 5.34 -3.27
CA LEU A 240 -18.69 4.99 -4.12
C LEU A 240 -19.61 6.20 -4.37
N GLN A 241 -19.93 6.96 -3.32
CA GLN A 241 -20.77 8.16 -3.43
C GLN A 241 -20.10 9.22 -4.30
N ARG A 242 -18.80 9.48 -4.10
CA ARG A 242 -18.03 10.50 -4.82
C ARG A 242 -17.81 10.16 -6.30
N PHE A 243 -17.62 8.90 -6.64
CA PHE A 243 -17.61 8.48 -8.05
C PHE A 243 -19.00 8.60 -8.68
N LYS A 244 -20.05 8.08 -8.02
CA LYS A 244 -21.41 8.04 -8.58
C LYS A 244 -22.04 9.42 -8.76
N ASN A 245 -21.69 10.39 -7.92
CA ASN A 245 -22.18 11.76 -8.04
C ASN A 245 -21.32 12.66 -8.95
N GLY A 246 -20.26 12.11 -9.56
CA GLY A 246 -19.39 12.84 -10.47
C GLY A 246 -18.44 13.83 -9.79
N THR A 247 -18.17 13.69 -8.48
CA THR A 247 -17.15 14.51 -7.80
C THR A 247 -15.77 14.30 -8.44
N PHE A 248 -15.49 13.08 -8.88
CA PHE A 248 -14.22 12.74 -9.52
C PHE A 248 -14.37 12.78 -11.04
N SER A 249 -13.56 13.63 -11.68
CA SER A 249 -13.47 13.74 -13.13
C SER A 249 -12.04 13.44 -13.61
N PRO A 250 -11.86 12.62 -14.66
CA PRO A 250 -10.55 12.42 -15.26
C PRO A 250 -9.94 13.71 -15.83
N GLU A 251 -10.76 14.68 -16.26
CA GLU A 251 -10.28 15.95 -16.80
C GLU A 251 -9.63 16.84 -15.73
N GLU A 252 -10.09 16.75 -14.48
CA GLU A 252 -9.57 17.54 -13.36
C GLU A 252 -8.35 16.93 -12.67
N LEU A 253 -8.09 15.63 -12.91
CA LEU A 253 -7.04 14.89 -12.24
C LEU A 253 -5.65 15.46 -12.53
N ILE A 254 -5.30 15.66 -13.81
CA ILE A 254 -3.99 16.21 -14.18
C ILE A 254 -3.83 17.66 -13.66
N PRO A 255 -4.78 18.59 -13.91
CA PRO A 255 -4.71 19.94 -13.36
C PRO A 255 -4.55 19.97 -11.83
N THR A 256 -5.23 19.08 -11.11
CA THR A 256 -5.13 19.01 -9.65
C THR A 256 -3.73 18.59 -9.23
N ILE A 257 -3.18 17.52 -9.81
CA ILE A 257 -1.82 17.07 -9.49
C ILE A 257 -0.79 18.14 -9.84
N ASP A 258 -0.94 18.78 -11.00
CA ASP A 258 0.00 19.81 -11.45
C ASP A 258 -0.06 21.06 -10.56
N SER A 259 -1.22 21.38 -9.98
CA SER A 259 -1.34 22.47 -8.99
C SER A 259 -0.64 22.17 -7.66
N LEU A 260 -0.41 20.89 -7.35
CA LEU A 260 0.32 20.44 -6.16
C LEU A 260 1.82 20.38 -6.42
N LEU A 261 2.25 20.38 -7.69
CA LEU A 261 3.66 20.41 -8.04
C LEU A 261 4.25 21.80 -7.79
N PRO A 262 5.50 21.88 -7.27
CA PRO A 262 6.19 23.14 -7.16
C PRO A 262 6.37 23.75 -8.56
N PRO A 263 6.15 25.07 -8.71
CA PRO A 263 6.30 25.72 -9.99
C PRO A 263 7.76 25.68 -10.48
N PRO A 264 8.01 25.71 -11.81
CA PRO A 264 9.35 25.52 -12.39
C PRO A 264 10.39 26.58 -11.99
N ASP A 265 9.95 27.69 -11.41
CA ASP A 265 10.76 28.79 -10.91
C ASP A 265 11.39 28.51 -9.54
N ASN A 266 10.91 27.49 -8.81
CA ASN A 266 11.59 26.96 -7.63
C ASN A 266 12.62 25.91 -8.06
N ILE A 267 13.80 26.37 -8.47
CA ILE A 267 14.88 25.55 -9.04
C ILE A 267 15.23 24.34 -8.14
N ASP A 268 15.37 24.54 -6.83
CA ASP A 268 15.77 23.47 -5.90
C ASP A 268 14.68 22.38 -5.80
N ARG A 269 13.40 22.77 -5.71
CA ARG A 269 12.28 21.82 -5.73
C ARG A 269 12.04 21.23 -7.12
N PHE A 270 12.29 21.95 -8.20
CA PHE A 270 12.11 21.45 -9.56
C PHE A 270 13.13 20.35 -9.85
N PHE A 271 14.41 20.55 -9.51
CA PHE A 271 15.45 19.52 -9.71
C PHE A 271 15.26 18.32 -8.79
N ALA A 272 14.78 18.51 -7.55
CA ALA A 272 14.42 17.40 -6.67
C ALA A 272 13.31 16.51 -7.27
N ASN A 273 12.46 17.08 -8.14
CA ASN A 273 11.32 16.39 -8.76
C ASN A 273 11.48 16.13 -10.26
N LEU A 274 12.64 16.44 -10.86
CA LEU A 274 12.86 16.40 -12.31
C LEU A 274 12.63 15.00 -12.90
N PHE A 275 13.15 13.95 -12.25
CA PHE A 275 12.98 12.57 -12.73
C PHE A 275 11.51 12.14 -12.72
N VAL A 276 10.72 12.64 -11.78
CA VAL A 276 9.30 12.33 -11.65
C VAL A 276 8.48 13.07 -12.71
N ILE A 277 8.82 14.34 -12.96
CA ILE A 277 8.26 15.10 -14.09
C ILE A 277 8.59 14.37 -15.40
N LEU A 278 9.84 13.94 -15.60
CA LEU A 278 10.27 13.19 -16.78
C LEU A 278 9.59 11.82 -16.89
N GLN A 279 9.35 11.11 -15.79
CA GLN A 279 8.63 9.84 -15.77
C GLN A 279 7.14 10.03 -16.09
N ARG A 280 6.46 11.03 -15.52
CA ARG A 280 5.09 11.40 -15.90
C ARG A 280 5.00 11.77 -17.38
N CYS A 281 5.94 12.60 -17.86
CA CYS A 281 6.09 12.88 -19.29
C CYS A 281 6.33 11.60 -20.09
N SER A 282 7.07 10.62 -19.56
CA SER A 282 7.29 9.34 -20.24
C SER A 282 6.02 8.50 -20.36
N PHE A 283 5.09 8.54 -19.40
CA PHE A 283 3.77 7.91 -19.56
C PHE A 283 2.93 8.61 -20.63
N ILE A 284 3.09 9.93 -20.78
CA ILE A 284 2.47 10.72 -21.84
C ILE A 284 3.12 10.42 -23.22
N ILE A 285 4.45 10.22 -23.25
CA ILE A 285 5.27 10.10 -24.48
C ILE A 285 5.44 8.66 -24.98
N ARG A 286 5.58 7.64 -24.11
CA ARG A 286 5.83 6.23 -24.47
C ARG A 286 4.77 5.64 -25.39
N ASP A 287 3.62 6.28 -25.50
CA ASP A 287 2.53 5.87 -26.37
C ASP A 287 2.39 6.71 -27.66
N ALA A 288 3.30 7.67 -27.92
CA ALA A 288 3.48 8.28 -29.24
C ALA A 288 4.29 7.37 -30.18
N ALA A 289 5.11 6.47 -29.62
CA ALA A 289 5.98 5.56 -30.37
C ALA A 289 5.31 4.22 -30.77
N LEU A 290 4.09 3.94 -30.28
CA LEU A 290 3.31 2.75 -30.67
C LEU A 290 2.38 2.98 -31.88
N TYR A 291 2.40 4.19 -32.45
CA TYR A 291 1.63 4.57 -33.65
C TYR A 291 2.51 5.15 -34.78
N VAL A 292 3.80 4.79 -34.82
CA VAL A 292 4.69 4.98 -35.98
C VAL A 292 5.05 3.62 -36.56
#